data_AF-A0A6V8Q3W2-F1
#
_entry.id   AF-A0A6V8Q3W2-F1
#
_cell.length_a   1.000
_cell.length_b   1.000
_cell.length_c   1.000
_cell.angle_alpha   90.00
_cell.angle_beta   90.00
_cell.angle_gamma   90.00
#
_symmetry.space_group_name_H-M   'P 1'
#
loop_
_entity.id
_entity.type
_entity.pdbx_description
1 polymer ?
#
loop_
_entity_poly.entity_id
_entity_poly.type
_entity_poly.pdbx_seq_one_letter_code
_entity_poly.pdbx_strand_id
1 'polypeptide(L)'
;PGADGCIVDLVAVLEKDFTGEDVNRAMKEASQSEKYRVILDYTEDPLVSVDVIGNPHSAVFDAQSTLKIGDMVKVLSWYDNEWGFSCRVVDLIKYIAESME
;
A
#
# COMPACT_ATOMS: atom_id res chain seq x y z
N PRO A 1 3.06 16.10 15.86
CA PRO A 1 1.82 16.11 15.04
C PRO A 1 2.18 16.30 13.56
N GLY A 2 1.99 15.28 12.73
CA GLY A 2 2.06 15.41 11.27
C GLY A 2 0.70 15.84 10.73
N ALA A 3 0.68 16.74 9.74
CA ALA A 3 -0.56 17.18 9.11
C ALA A 3 -1.04 16.19 8.02
N ASP A 4 -0.12 15.40 7.47
CA ASP A 4 -0.33 14.48 6.35
C ASP A 4 0.80 13.42 6.32
N GLY A 5 0.65 12.37 5.51
CA GLY A 5 1.54 11.22 5.44
C GLY A 5 1.27 10.23 6.58
N CYS A 6 0.18 9.50 6.46
CA CYS A 6 -0.25 8.50 7.43
C CYS A 6 0.34 7.11 7.15
N ILE A 7 0.18 6.21 8.12
CA ILE A 7 0.65 4.82 8.03
C ILE A 7 -0.40 3.87 8.59
N VAL A 8 -0.59 2.74 7.92
CA VAL A 8 -1.35 1.58 8.42
C VAL A 8 -0.38 0.60 9.04
N ASP A 9 -0.72 0.12 10.24
CA ASP A 9 -0.09 -1.00 10.92
C ASP A 9 -1.07 -2.18 10.96
N LEU A 10 -0.88 -3.14 10.06
CA LEU A 10 -1.74 -4.31 9.93
C LEU A 10 -1.07 -5.52 10.58
N VAL A 11 -1.77 -6.15 11.51
CA VAL A 11 -1.41 -7.44 12.09
C VAL A 11 -2.51 -8.46 11.77
N ALA A 12 -2.15 -9.60 11.20
CA ALA A 12 -3.09 -10.64 10.81
C ALA A 12 -2.50 -12.05 11.04
N VAL A 13 -3.35 -13.02 11.36
CA VAL A 13 -2.99 -14.45 11.38
C VAL A 13 -3.22 -15.02 9.98
N LEU A 14 -2.23 -15.71 9.41
CA LEU A 14 -2.36 -16.37 8.12
C LEU A 14 -2.60 -17.88 8.30
N GLU A 15 -3.54 -18.44 7.53
CA GLU A 15 -3.89 -19.88 7.61
C GLU A 15 -2.78 -20.80 7.09
N LYS A 16 -1.92 -20.30 6.20
CA LYS A 16 -0.82 -21.04 5.59
C LYS A 16 0.50 -20.52 6.14
N ASP A 17 1.47 -21.41 6.32
CA ASP A 17 2.83 -21.00 6.68
C ASP A 17 3.45 -20.15 5.56
N PHE A 18 4.30 -19.21 5.95
CA PHE A 18 4.86 -18.16 5.09
C PHE A 18 6.19 -17.65 5.65
N THR A 19 6.95 -16.91 4.83
CA THR A 19 8.10 -16.13 5.27
C THR A 19 7.84 -14.63 5.08
N GLY A 20 8.65 -13.77 5.71
CA GLY A 20 8.58 -12.33 5.45
C GLY A 20 8.88 -12.01 3.98
N GLU A 21 9.81 -12.76 3.38
CA GLU A 21 10.14 -12.67 1.96
C GLU A 21 8.98 -13.05 1.05
N ASP A 22 8.17 -14.06 1.42
CA ASP A 22 6.98 -14.43 0.66
C ASP A 22 5.96 -13.29 0.60
N VAL A 23 5.75 -12.61 1.72
CA VAL A 23 4.83 -11.46 1.81
C VAL A 23 5.37 -10.30 0.99
N ASN A 24 6.64 -9.94 1.16
CA ASN A 24 7.28 -8.86 0.40
C ASN A 24 7.23 -9.12 -1.10
N ARG A 25 7.52 -10.36 -1.53
CA ARG A 25 7.44 -10.77 -2.93
C ARG A 25 6.01 -10.65 -3.46
N ALA A 26 5.01 -11.13 -2.73
CA ALA A 26 3.62 -11.01 -3.15
C ALA A 26 3.18 -9.54 -3.32
N MET A 27 3.61 -8.65 -2.43
CA MET A 27 3.31 -7.22 -2.50
C MET A 27 4.04 -6.52 -3.65
N LYS A 28 5.30 -6.89 -3.93
CA LYS A 28 6.08 -6.39 -5.07
C LYS A 28 5.50 -6.84 -6.40
N GLU A 29 5.09 -8.10 -6.51
CA GLU A 29 4.41 -8.62 -7.70
C GLU A 29 3.06 -7.94 -7.90
N ALA A 30 2.30 -7.70 -6.83
CA ALA A 30 1.05 -6.96 -6.88
C ALA A 30 1.26 -5.52 -7.38
N SER A 31 2.24 -4.78 -6.84
CA SER A 31 2.51 -3.39 -7.24
C SER A 31 2.92 -3.25 -8.72
N GLN A 32 3.45 -4.32 -9.32
CA GLN A 32 3.83 -4.34 -10.73
C GLN A 32 2.71 -4.85 -11.65
N SER A 33 1.63 -5.40 -11.10
CA SER A 33 0.52 -5.94 -11.86
C SER A 33 -0.35 -4.86 -12.50
N GLU A 34 -0.93 -5.13 -13.67
CA GLU A 34 -1.81 -4.16 -14.35
C GLU A 34 -2.98 -3.71 -13.47
N LYS A 35 -3.48 -4.61 -12.62
CA LYS A 35 -4.61 -4.34 -11.73
C LYS A 35 -4.27 -3.34 -10.62
N TYR A 36 -3.05 -3.37 -10.09
CA TYR A 36 -2.71 -2.61 -8.88
C TYR A 36 -1.59 -1.59 -9.08
N ARG A 37 -0.92 -1.52 -10.23
CA ARG A 37 0.21 -0.59 -10.46
C ARG A 37 -0.10 0.90 -10.32
N VAL A 38 -1.37 1.28 -10.33
CA VAL A 38 -1.81 2.68 -10.06
C VAL A 38 -2.36 2.86 -8.63
N ILE A 39 -2.45 1.78 -7.86
CA ILE A 39 -3.07 1.72 -6.54
C ILE A 39 -2.03 1.43 -5.45
N LEU A 40 -1.10 0.51 -5.71
CA LEU A 40 -0.11 0.00 -4.78
C LEU A 40 1.29 0.29 -5.31
N ASP A 41 2.08 0.96 -4.49
CA ASP A 41 3.52 1.12 -4.66
C ASP A 41 4.26 0.20 -3.68
N TYR A 42 5.53 -0.09 -3.95
CA TYR A 42 6.37 -0.94 -3.12
C TYR A 42 7.75 -0.30 -2.99
N THR A 43 8.24 -0.18 -1.76
CA THR A 43 9.57 0.39 -1.51
C THR A 43 10.41 -0.50 -0.59
N GLU A 44 11.72 -0.45 -0.83
CA GLU A 44 12.76 -0.99 0.05
C GLU A 44 13.58 0.16 0.68
N ASP A 45 13.21 1.42 0.43
CA ASP A 45 13.87 2.59 1.01
C ASP A 45 13.33 2.87 2.43
N PRO A 46 14.18 3.35 3.37
CA PRO A 46 13.71 3.77 4.67
C PRO A 46 12.90 5.07 4.54
N LEU A 47 11.59 5.00 4.75
CA LEU A 47 10.68 6.14 4.64
C LEU A 47 10.34 6.77 5.98
N VAL A 48 9.99 8.06 5.94
CA VAL A 48 9.25 8.79 6.96
C VAL A 48 8.00 9.44 6.37
N SER A 49 7.11 9.98 7.20
CA SER A 49 5.80 10.49 6.79
C SER A 49 5.85 11.53 5.65
N VAL A 50 6.86 12.39 5.63
CA VAL A 50 6.96 13.46 4.61
C VAL A 50 7.32 12.94 3.22
N ASP A 51 7.90 11.74 3.12
CA ASP A 51 8.36 11.18 1.85
C ASP A 51 7.20 10.69 0.98
N VAL A 52 6.02 10.46 1.57
CA VAL A 52 4.82 10.00 0.84
C VAL A 52 3.85 11.10 0.46
N ILE A 53 4.07 12.34 0.92
CA ILE A 53 3.21 13.48 0.57
C ILE A 53 3.25 13.71 -0.94
N GLY A 54 2.07 13.76 -1.56
CA GLY A 54 1.90 13.87 -3.01
C GLY A 54 2.06 12.55 -3.78
N ASN A 55 2.28 11.42 -3.11
CA ASN A 55 2.30 10.12 -3.77
C ASN A 55 0.86 9.75 -4.23
N PRO A 56 0.62 9.47 -5.52
CA PRO A 56 -0.72 9.22 -6.04
C PRO A 56 -1.26 7.82 -5.73
N HIS A 57 -0.43 6.90 -5.22
CA HIS A 57 -0.85 5.56 -4.87
C HIS A 57 -1.68 5.59 -3.56
N SER A 58 -2.55 4.60 -3.40
CA SER A 58 -3.38 4.47 -2.19
C SER A 58 -2.61 3.82 -1.03
N ALA A 59 -1.52 3.14 -1.35
CA ALA A 59 -0.70 2.41 -0.42
C ALA A 59 0.73 2.35 -0.97
N VAL A 60 1.70 2.69 -0.13
CA VAL A 60 3.14 2.50 -0.38
C VAL A 60 3.60 1.46 0.62
N PHE A 61 3.84 0.23 0.16
CA PHE A 61 4.21 -0.88 1.03
C PHE A 61 5.66 -0.77 1.48
N ASP A 62 5.89 -0.81 2.79
CA ASP A 62 7.22 -0.75 3.40
C ASP A 62 7.77 -2.16 3.63
N ALA A 63 8.65 -2.61 2.73
CA ALA A 63 9.20 -3.95 2.77
C ALA A 63 10.20 -4.18 3.90
N GLN A 64 10.81 -3.12 4.45
CA GLN A 64 11.76 -3.24 5.57
C GLN A 64 11.04 -3.53 6.89
N SER A 65 9.76 -3.18 6.97
CA SER A 65 8.96 -3.27 8.20
C SER A 65 8.13 -4.55 8.33
N THR A 66 8.23 -5.49 7.38
CA THR A 66 7.52 -6.78 7.45
C THR A 66 8.09 -7.68 8.54
N LEU A 67 7.23 -8.13 9.46
CA LEU A 67 7.59 -9.05 10.54
C LEU A 67 6.72 -10.30 10.54
N LYS A 68 7.34 -11.46 10.79
CA LYS A 68 6.66 -12.72 11.09
C LYS A 68 6.81 -13.04 12.58
N ILE A 69 5.70 -13.36 13.25
CA ILE A 69 5.66 -13.80 14.64
C ILE A 69 4.78 -15.05 14.72
N GLY A 70 5.37 -16.24 14.66
CA GLY A 70 4.60 -17.47 14.55
C GLY A 70 3.82 -17.50 13.22
N ASP A 71 2.50 -17.64 13.28
CA ASP A 71 1.56 -17.56 12.16
C ASP A 71 1.02 -16.13 11.91
N MET A 72 1.46 -15.14 12.70
CA MET A 72 1.09 -13.74 12.50
C MET A 72 2.06 -13.02 11.58
N VAL A 73 1.51 -12.25 10.65
CA VAL A 73 2.21 -11.25 9.87
C VAL A 73 1.91 -9.86 10.42
N LYS A 74 2.93 -9.01 10.50
CA LYS A 74 2.78 -7.56 10.65
C LYS A 74 3.38 -6.89 9.41
N VAL A 75 2.63 -5.97 8.81
CA VAL A 75 3.10 -5.14 7.69
C VAL A 75 2.76 -3.68 7.94
N LEU A 76 3.57 -2.80 7.36
CA LEU A 76 3.32 -1.37 7.35
C LEU A 76 3.07 -0.89 5.92
N SER A 77 2.15 0.06 5.78
CA SER A 77 1.94 0.75 4.50
C SER A 77 1.62 2.22 4.71
N TRP A 78 2.41 3.06 4.05
CA TRP A 78 2.26 4.51 4.08
C TRP A 78 1.24 4.98 3.05
N TYR A 79 0.63 6.13 3.29
CA TYR A 79 -0.25 6.78 2.34
C TYR A 79 -0.39 8.27 2.66
N ASP A 80 -0.54 9.07 1.61
CA ASP A 80 -1.05 10.44 1.73
C ASP A 80 -2.57 10.36 1.89
N ASN A 81 -3.06 10.84 3.03
CA ASN A 81 -4.48 10.71 3.40
C ASN A 81 -5.37 11.71 2.66
N GLU A 82 -4.81 12.71 1.99
CA GLU A 82 -5.54 13.68 1.18
C GLU A 82 -5.44 13.36 -0.31
N TRP A 83 -4.22 13.25 -0.83
CA TRP A 83 -3.91 13.16 -2.24
C TRP A 83 -4.22 11.78 -2.83
N GLY A 84 -3.70 10.71 -2.22
CA GLY A 84 -3.91 9.34 -2.70
C GLY A 84 -5.40 8.99 -2.76
N PHE A 85 -6.17 9.39 -1.73
CA PHE A 85 -7.61 9.24 -1.71
C PHE A 85 -8.31 10.09 -2.80
N SER A 86 -7.91 11.35 -2.96
CA SER A 86 -8.46 12.22 -4.01
C SER A 86 -8.23 11.66 -5.41
N CYS A 87 -7.06 11.06 -5.69
CA CYS A 87 -6.81 10.35 -6.93
C CYS A 87 -7.78 9.20 -7.15
N ARG A 88 -8.10 8.41 -6.11
CA ARG A 88 -9.09 7.32 -6.20
C ARG A 88 -10.51 7.81 -6.45
N VAL A 89 -10.89 8.97 -5.92
CA VAL A 89 -12.18 9.60 -6.25
C VAL A 89 -12.25 9.94 -7.74
N VAL A 90 -11.18 10.51 -8.31
CA VAL A 90 -11.12 10.79 -9.75
C VAL A 90 -11.18 9.51 -10.58
N ASP A 91 -10.47 8.46 -10.18
CA ASP A 91 -10.49 7.16 -10.86
C ASP A 91 -11.90 6.55 -10.85
N LEU A 92 -12.60 6.63 -9.71
CA LEU A 92 -13.99 6.18 -9.59
C LEU A 92 -14.94 6.95 -10.51
N ILE A 93 -14.79 8.27 -10.61
CA ILE A 93 -15.62 9.10 -11.51
C ILE A 93 -15.42 8.68 -12.96
N LYS A 94 -14.17 8.43 -13.39
CA LYS A 94 -13.86 7.95 -14.75
C LYS A 94 -14.51 6.59 -15.01
N TYR A 95 -14.38 5.66 -14.07
CA TYR A 95 -15.00 4.35 -14.15
C TYR A 95 -16.53 4.43 -14.31
N ILE A 96 -17.19 5.30 -13.53
CA ILE A 96 -18.63 5.52 -13.65
C ILE A 96 -18.98 6.09 -15.03
N ALA A 97 -18.24 7.10 -15.50
CA ALA A 97 -18.47 7.71 -16.81
C ALA A 97 -18.34 6.69 -17.95
N GLU A 98 -17.30 5.85 -17.94
CA GLU A 98 -17.10 4.77 -18.91
C GLU A 98 -18.21 3.72 -18.86
N SER A 99 -18.81 3.48 -17.68
CA SER A 99 -19.92 2.52 -17.52
C SER A 99 -21.30 3.05 -17.97
N MET A 100 -21.40 4.35 -18.27
CA MET A 100 -22.64 5.01 -18.70
C MET A 100 -22.77 5.10 -20.23
N GLU A 101 -21.71 4.79 -20.97
CA GLU A 101 -21.70 4.64 -22.43
C GLU A 101 -22.01 3.19 -22.85
#